data_AF-A0AAV4CHU9-F1
#
_entry.id   AF-A0AAV4CHU9-F1
#
_cell.length_a   1.000
_cell.length_b   1.000
_cell.length_c   1.000
_cell.angle_alpha   90.00
_cell.angle_beta   90.00
_cell.angle_gamma   90.00
#
_symmetry.space_group_name_H-M   'P 1'
#
loop_
_entity.id
_entity.type
_entity.pdbx_description
1 polymer ?
#
loop_
_entity_poly.entity_id
_entity_poly.type
_entity_poly.pdbx_seq_one_letter_code
_entity_poly.pdbx_strand_id
1 'polypeptide(L)'
;MGPILFVMAMEVILKAAEGTAGPGNLGGGCLMPTLKAFIDDTTVICSKEDETRRMLTRLHVLMSWCRMEFKPKKSRSLSIRKGKAGETMTFTVVEQQIPTVSQEPVKSLGRW
;
A
#
# COMPACT_ATOMS: atom_id res chain seq x y z
N MET A 1 5.51 -24.04 -3.16
CA MET A 1 6.00 -23.23 -2.02
C MET A 1 4.97 -23.33 -0.91
N GLY A 2 5.38 -23.71 0.30
CA GLY A 2 4.45 -23.77 1.44
C GLY A 2 4.00 -22.36 1.85
N PRO A 3 2.78 -22.19 2.40
CA PRO A 3 2.23 -20.89 2.76
C PRO A 3 3.08 -20.13 3.79
N ILE A 4 3.71 -20.86 4.72
CA ILE A 4 4.58 -20.27 5.76
C ILE A 4 5.82 -19.60 5.14
N LEU A 5 6.47 -20.27 4.18
CA LEU A 5 7.67 -19.73 3.54
C LEU A 5 7.35 -18.48 2.72
N PHE A 6 6.19 -18.45 2.08
CA PHE A 6 5.70 -17.27 1.36
C PHE A 6 5.47 -16.09 2.28
N VAL A 7 4.79 -16.29 3.42
CA VAL A 7 4.56 -15.23 4.42
C VAL A 7 5.89 -14.69 4.95
N MET A 8 6.85 -15.57 5.25
CA MET A 8 8.18 -15.16 5.71
C MET A 8 8.94 -14.33 4.65
N ALA A 9 8.85 -14.73 3.37
CA ALA A 9 9.47 -13.98 2.28
C ALA A 9 8.83 -12.59 2.11
N MET A 10 7.50 -12.51 2.18
CA MET A 10 6.77 -11.23 2.13
C MET A 10 7.19 -10.31 3.28
N GLU A 11 7.29 -10.83 4.51
CA GLU A 11 7.72 -10.06 5.68
C GLU A 11 9.13 -9.46 5.49
N VAL A 12 10.07 -10.23 4.93
CA VAL A 12 11.43 -9.74 4.62
C VAL A 12 11.41 -8.62 3.59
N ILE A 13 10.60 -8.76 2.53
CA ILE A 13 10.44 -7.74 1.49
C ILE A 13 9.86 -6.45 2.09
N LEU A 14 8.86 -6.55 2.96
CA LEU A 14 8.22 -5.39 3.60
C LEU A 14 9.17 -4.66 4.53
N LYS A 15 9.92 -5.38 5.37
CA LYS A 15 10.97 -4.78 6.21
C LYS A 15 12.06 -4.11 5.39
N ALA A 16 12.44 -4.69 4.26
CA ALA A 16 13.37 -4.08 3.32
C ALA A 16 12.79 -2.83 2.63
N ALA A 17 11.46 -2.72 2.51
CA ALA A 17 10.77 -1.56 1.94
C ALA A 17 10.54 -0.44 2.97
N GLU A 18 10.23 -0.77 4.23
CA GLU A 18 9.91 0.19 5.31
C GLU A 18 10.96 1.30 5.46
N GLY A 19 12.24 1.00 5.23
CA GLY A 19 13.27 2.04 5.09
C GLY A 19 13.31 3.03 6.26
N THR A 20 13.44 4.32 5.97
CA THR A 20 13.42 5.43 6.94
C THR A 20 12.02 6.02 7.16
N ALA A 21 10.98 5.41 6.58
CA ALA A 21 9.63 5.92 6.72
C ALA A 21 9.19 5.68 8.16
N GLY A 22 8.93 6.77 8.88
CA GLY A 22 8.47 6.71 10.26
C GLY A 22 7.09 6.05 10.32
N PRO A 23 6.65 5.60 11.51
CA PRO A 23 5.31 5.04 11.68
C PRO A 23 4.26 6.06 11.20
N GLY A 24 3.28 5.58 10.43
CA GLY A 24 2.17 6.39 9.96
C GLY A 24 1.37 6.90 11.15
N ASN A 25 1.31 8.23 11.33
CA ASN A 25 0.52 8.85 12.39
C ASN A 25 -0.90 9.08 11.87
N LEU A 26 -1.87 8.37 12.46
CA LEU A 26 -3.30 8.47 12.14
C LEU A 26 -4.01 9.58 12.94
N GLY A 27 -3.27 10.30 13.79
CA GLY A 27 -3.81 11.24 14.76
C GLY A 27 -4.15 10.58 16.09
N GLY A 28 -4.29 11.39 17.14
CA GLY A 28 -4.74 10.91 18.47
C GLY A 28 -3.78 9.97 19.21
N GLY A 29 -2.49 9.95 18.83
CA GLY A 29 -1.49 9.05 19.42
C GLY A 29 -1.50 7.63 18.84
N CYS A 30 -2.32 7.36 17.81
CA CYS A 30 -2.35 6.08 17.13
C CYS A 30 -1.25 6.02 16.05
N LEU A 31 -0.23 5.21 16.31
CA LEU A 31 0.83 4.88 15.36
C LEU A 31 0.48 3.55 14.68
N MET A 32 0.41 3.55 13.36
CA MET A 32 0.31 2.31 12.58
C MET A 32 1.65 2.01 11.89
N PRO A 33 1.99 0.71 11.73
CA PRO A 33 3.11 0.33 10.88
C PRO A 33 2.83 0.81 9.45
N THR A 34 3.86 1.40 8.85
CA THR A 34 3.79 2.03 7.53
C THR A 34 3.50 1.02 6.43
N LEU A 35 3.90 -0.24 6.64
CA LEU A 35 3.58 -1.36 5.78
C LEU A 35 2.91 -2.47 6.60
N LYS A 36 1.84 -3.03 6.06
CA LYS A 36 1.19 -4.21 6.62
C LYS A 36 0.78 -5.13 5.48
N ALA A 37 1.14 -6.40 5.55
CA ALA A 37 0.65 -7.37 4.59
C ALA A 37 -0.16 -8.47 5.25
N PHE A 38 -1.06 -9.03 4.46
CA PHE A 38 -1.80 -10.24 4.77
C PHE A 38 -1.77 -11.13 3.53
N ILE A 39 -0.96 -12.19 3.57
CA ILE A 39 -0.75 -13.11 2.46
C ILE A 39 -0.26 -12.34 1.21
N ASP A 40 -1.11 -12.15 0.21
CA ASP A 40 -0.82 -11.48 -1.06
C ASP A 40 -1.23 -10.01 -1.08
N ASP A 41 -2.06 -9.57 -0.14
CA ASP A 41 -2.47 -8.18 -0.01
C ASP A 41 -1.49 -7.39 0.86
N THR A 42 -1.11 -6.20 0.40
CA THR A 42 -0.25 -5.27 1.16
C THR A 42 -0.92 -3.90 1.24
N THR A 43 -0.92 -3.32 2.44
CA THR A 43 -1.41 -1.98 2.76
C THR A 43 -0.23 -1.08 3.10
N VAL A 44 -0.17 0.10 2.47
CA VAL A 44 0.83 1.14 2.74
C VAL A 44 0.11 2.33 3.39
N ILE A 45 0.56 2.77 4.56
CA ILE A 45 -0.01 3.89 5.30
C ILE A 45 1.09 4.92 5.56
N CYS A 46 1.03 6.05 4.87
CA CYS A 46 1.94 7.18 5.11
C CYS A 46 1.17 8.46 5.35
N SER A 47 1.75 9.38 6.13
CA SER A 47 1.14 10.68 6.42
C SER A 47 1.36 11.71 5.32
N LYS A 48 2.39 11.54 4.48
CA LYS A 48 2.75 12.45 3.39
C LYS A 48 2.66 11.78 2.03
N GLU A 49 2.19 12.53 1.04
CA GLU A 49 1.98 12.07 -0.32
C GLU A 49 3.29 11.69 -1.04
N ASP A 50 4.33 12.50 -0.89
CA ASP A 50 5.65 12.23 -1.46
C ASP A 50 6.30 10.99 -0.85
N GLU A 51 6.05 10.75 0.44
CA GLU A 51 6.53 9.57 1.15
C GLU A 51 5.82 8.31 0.64
N THR A 52 4.50 8.36 0.43
CA THR A 52 3.76 7.26 -0.20
C THR A 52 4.30 6.95 -1.59
N ARG A 53 4.56 7.97 -2.43
CA ARG A 53 5.12 7.76 -3.77
C ARG A 53 6.48 7.08 -3.72
N ARG A 54 7.39 7.60 -2.88
CA ARG A 54 8.73 7.01 -2.70
C ARG A 54 8.66 5.57 -2.19
N MET A 55 7.74 5.30 -1.25
CA MET A 55 7.50 3.96 -0.72
C MET A 55 6.99 3.01 -1.81
N LEU A 56 5.99 3.42 -2.60
CA LEU A 56 5.45 2.62 -3.69
C LEU A 56 6.51 2.29 -4.76
N THR A 57 7.36 3.26 -5.13
CA THR A 57 8.47 3.04 -6.05
C THR A 57 9.46 2.01 -5.50
N ARG A 58 9.86 2.14 -4.24
CA ARG A 58 10.80 1.21 -3.59
C ARG A 58 10.22 -0.20 -3.49
N LEU A 59 8.96 -0.31 -3.08
CA LEU A 59 8.25 -1.57 -2.96
C LEU A 59 8.12 -2.26 -4.32
N HIS A 60 7.85 -1.51 -5.38
CA HIS A 60 7.83 -2.04 -6.75
C HIS A 60 9.18 -2.62 -7.19
N VAL A 61 10.29 -1.91 -6.92
CA VAL A 61 11.65 -2.40 -7.26
C VAL A 61 11.96 -3.71 -6.52
N LEU A 62 11.66 -3.78 -5.23
CA LEU A 62 11.89 -4.99 -4.42
C LEU A 62 11.04 -6.17 -4.91
N MET A 63 9.75 -5.93 -5.21
CA MET A 63 8.89 -6.97 -5.78
C MET A 63 9.40 -7.46 -7.14
N SER A 64 9.88 -6.56 -8.00
CA SER A 64 10.46 -6.90 -9.29
C SER A 64 11.68 -7.83 -9.14
N TRP A 65 12.56 -7.58 -8.16
CA TRP A 65 13.68 -8.48 -7.85
C TRP A 65 13.21 -9.87 -7.42
N CYS A 66 12.09 -9.96 -6.72
CA CYS A 66 11.46 -11.21 -6.32
C CYS A 66 10.62 -11.87 -7.43
N ARG A 67 10.63 -11.33 -8.66
CA ARG A 67 9.78 -11.76 -9.79
C ARG A 67 8.28 -11.70 -9.46
N MET A 68 7.89 -10.76 -8.61
CA MET A 68 6.51 -10.45 -8.25
C MET A 68 6.10 -9.10 -8.85
N GLU A 69 4.82 -8.92 -9.09
CA GLU A 69 4.29 -7.71 -9.73
C GLU A 69 3.02 -7.25 -9.03
N PHE A 70 2.95 -5.96 -8.70
CA PHE A 70 1.70 -5.35 -8.26
C PHE A 70 0.76 -5.20 -9.44
N LYS A 71 -0.54 -5.37 -9.20
CA LYS A 71 -1.59 -5.13 -10.19
C LYS A 71 -2.29 -3.82 -9.85
N PRO A 72 -1.92 -2.67 -10.44
CA PRO A 72 -2.45 -1.37 -10.03
C PRO A 72 -3.97 -1.30 -10.13
N LYS A 73 -4.56 -1.93 -11.15
CA LYS A 73 -6.02 -2.06 -11.34
C LYS A 73 -6.74 -2.85 -10.23
N LYS A 74 -6.04 -3.75 -9.53
CA LYS A 74 -6.58 -4.48 -8.37
C LYS A 74 -6.34 -3.77 -7.05
N SER A 75 -5.40 -2.82 -7.01
CA SER A 75 -5.12 -2.01 -5.84
C SER A 75 -6.12 -0.86 -5.71
N ARG A 76 -6.22 -0.30 -4.51
CA ARG A 76 -7.03 0.90 -4.22
C ARG A 76 -6.24 1.88 -3.38
N SER A 77 -6.38 3.16 -3.69
CA SER A 77 -5.80 4.23 -2.88
C SER A 77 -6.88 5.03 -2.15
N LEU A 78 -6.58 5.40 -0.92
CA LEU A 78 -7.40 6.28 -0.10
C LEU A 78 -6.49 7.36 0.50
N SER A 79 -6.79 8.62 0.22
CA SER A 79 -6.19 9.77 0.89
C SER A 79 -7.23 10.37 1.82
N ILE A 80 -6.86 10.68 3.07
CA ILE A 80 -7.77 11.31 4.04
C ILE A 80 -7.19 12.67 4.41
N ARG A 81 -7.95 13.73 4.14
CA ARG A 81 -7.59 15.11 4.50
C ARG A 81 -8.74 15.72 5.29
N LYS A 82 -8.45 16.21 6.51
CA LYS A 82 -9.44 16.80 7.42
C LYS A 82 -10.69 15.91 7.64
N GLY A 83 -10.47 14.60 7.78
CA GLY A 83 -11.56 13.63 8.01
C GLY A 83 -12.43 13.32 6.78
N LYS A 84 -12.07 13.81 5.60
CA LYS A 84 -12.76 13.49 4.34
C LYS A 84 -11.84 12.72 3.41
N ALA A 85 -12.39 11.79 2.64
CA ALA A 85 -11.68 11.12 1.56
C ALA A 85 -11.35 12.17 0.48
N GLY A 86 -10.07 12.35 0.20
CA GLY A 86 -9.58 13.22 -0.87
C GLY A 86 -9.68 12.52 -2.21
N GLU A 87 -10.50 13.05 -3.12
CA GLU A 87 -10.76 12.46 -4.43
C GLU A 87 -9.70 12.84 -5.49
N THR A 88 -8.94 13.89 -5.24
CA THR A 88 -7.96 14.44 -6.19
C THR A 88 -6.60 13.77 -6.13
N MET A 89 -6.29 13.07 -5.03
CA MET A 89 -4.97 12.48 -4.83
C MET A 89 -4.88 11.10 -5.47
N THR A 90 -4.00 10.97 -6.44
CA THR A 90 -3.78 9.75 -7.20
C THR A 90 -2.33 9.29 -7.07
N PHE A 91 -2.15 7.97 -7.09
CA PHE A 91 -0.85 7.32 -7.00
C PHE A 91 -0.65 6.45 -8.24
N THR A 92 0.58 6.37 -8.72
CA THR A 92 0.95 5.65 -9.93
C THR A 92 2.01 4.62 -9.60
N VAL A 93 1.87 3.40 -10.11
CA VAL A 93 2.83 2.30 -9.99
C VAL A 93 2.99 1.69 -11.38
N VAL A 94 4.23 1.57 -11.87
CA VAL A 94 4.53 1.06 -13.24
C VAL A 94 3.76 1.82 -14.32
N GLU A 95 3.76 3.16 -14.24
CA GLU A 95 3.06 4.05 -15.19
C GLU A 95 1.53 3.88 -15.24
N GLN A 96 0.96 2.99 -14.42
CA GLN A 96 -0.48 2.81 -14.27
C GLN A 96 -0.99 3.48 -12.99
N GLN A 97 -2.07 4.22 -13.13
CA GLN A 97 -2.73 4.85 -12.00
C GLN A 97 -3.47 3.80 -11.16
N ILE A 98 -3.28 3.88 -9.84
CA ILE A 98 -4.09 3.14 -8.86
C ILE A 98 -5.44 3.85 -8.75
N PRO A 99 -6.57 3.18 -8.99
CA PRO A 99 -7.89 3.79 -8.86
C PRO A 99 -8.17 4.11 -7.38
N THR A 100 -8.84 5.24 -7.15
CA THR A 100 -9.25 5.62 -5.79
C THR A 100 -10.45 4.79 -5.36
N VAL A 101 -10.67 4.66 -4.05
CA VAL A 101 -11.85 3.97 -3.51
C VAL A 101 -13.16 4.64 -3.97
N SER A 102 -13.16 5.96 -4.17
CA SER A 102 -14.33 6.70 -4.70
C SER A 102 -14.62 6.37 -6.17
N GLN A 103 -13.59 6.11 -6.98
CA GLN A 103 -13.73 5.77 -8.40
C GLN A 103 -14.13 4.30 -8.59
N GLU A 104 -13.45 3.39 -7.90
CA GLU A 104 -13.76 1.97 -7.92
C GLU A 104 -13.88 1.44 -6.49
N PRO A 105 -15.09 1.35 -5.93
CA PRO A 105 -15.31 0.84 -4.59
C PRO A 105 -14.77 -0.58 -4.42
N VAL A 106 -14.28 -0.90 -3.23
CA VAL A 106 -13.91 -2.27 -2.88
C VAL A 106 -15.19 -3.07 -2.73
N LYS A 107 -15.43 -4.03 -3.63
CA LYS A 107 -16.59 -4.92 -3.55
C LYS A 107 -16.39 -5.91 -2.41
N SER A 108 -17.04 -5.69 -1.27
CA SER A 108 -17.07 -6.68 -0.18
C SER A 108 -18.27 -7.61 -0.35
N LEU A 109 -18.01 -8.89 -0.63
CA LEU A 109 -18.93 -10.03 -0.45
C LEU A 109 -20.43 -9.71 -0.63
N GLY A 110 -20.81 -9.22 -1.81
CA GLY A 110 -22.21 -9.05 -2.20
C GLY A 110 -22.91 -7.76 -1.75
N ARG A 111 -22.21 -6.79 -1.18
CA ARG A 111 -22.77 -5.46 -0.89
C ARG A 111 -21.92 -4.35 -1.48
N TRP A 112 -22.62 -3.39 -2.09
CA TRP A 112 -22.09 -2.19 -2.72
C TRP A 112 -21.88 -1.09 -1.69
#